data_AF-A0A4U8U535-F1
#
_entry.id   AF-A0A4U8U535-F1
#
_cell.length_a   1.000
_cell.length_b   1.000
_cell.length_c   1.000
_cell.angle_alpha   90.00
_cell.angle_beta   90.00
_cell.angle_gamma   90.00
#
_symmetry.space_group_name_H-M   'P 1'
#
loop_
_entity.id
_entity.type
_entity.pdbx_description
1 polymer ?
#
loop_
_entity_poly.entity_id
_entity_poly.type
_entity_poly.pdbx_seq_one_letter_code
_entity_poly.pdbx_strand_id
1 'polypeptide(L)'
;IHCFGKTKYIQVDTDRFVEHTRSIFDENWNVMPIKYLYQPPNIIPNKPEHLNIMLEIARMLIMSPYLRVDLYSIQGRIVVGELTFTPEGGTGRFTPQEWDKKLGELWK
;
A
#
# COMPACT_ATOMS: atom_id res chain seq x y z
N ILE A 1 0.83 -0.26 3.59
CA ILE A 1 0.85 -1.65 3.07
C ILE A 1 -0.54 -2.24 3.16
N HIS A 2 -1.15 -2.58 2.04
CA HIS A 2 -2.43 -3.29 1.98
C HIS A 2 -2.18 -4.78 2.17
N CYS A 3 -2.82 -5.38 3.17
CA CYS A 3 -2.75 -6.81 3.45
C CYS A 3 -4.09 -7.46 3.10
N PHE A 4 -4.08 -8.44 2.20
CA PHE A 4 -5.22 -9.28 1.85
C PHE A 4 -4.87 -10.73 2.24
N GLY A 5 -5.17 -11.10 3.48
CA GLY A 5 -4.68 -12.33 4.09
C GLY A 5 -3.15 -12.44 4.00
N LYS A 6 -2.64 -13.34 3.16
CA LYS A 6 -1.19 -13.53 2.97
C LYS A 6 -0.57 -12.58 1.94
N THR A 7 -1.37 -12.10 0.98
CA THR A 7 -0.90 -11.27 -0.13
C THR A 7 -0.78 -9.82 0.30
N LYS A 8 0.34 -9.17 -0.02
CA LYS A 8 0.55 -7.75 0.31
C LYS A 8 0.82 -6.90 -0.92
N TYR A 9 0.30 -5.69 -0.89
CA TYR A 9 0.62 -4.64 -1.85
C TYR A 9 1.07 -3.38 -1.11
N ILE A 10 2.07 -2.69 -1.66
CA ILE A 10 2.67 -1.54 -1.01
C ILE A 10 2.15 -0.28 -1.69
N GLN A 11 1.38 0.51 -0.95
CA GLN A 11 1.04 1.87 -1.37
C GLN A 11 2.13 2.83 -0.88
N VAL A 12 2.61 3.69 -1.77
CA VAL A 12 3.49 4.82 -1.44
C VAL A 12 2.82 6.10 -1.92
N ASP A 13 2.59 7.01 -0.99
CA ASP A 13 2.09 8.36 -1.25
C ASP A 13 3.25 9.35 -1.25
N THR A 14 3.37 10.16 -2.30
CA THR A 14 4.39 11.20 -2.47
C THR A 14 3.75 12.57 -2.59
N ASP A 15 4.42 13.60 -2.07
CA ASP A 15 4.03 15.02 -2.16
C ASP A 15 2.58 15.32 -1.75
N ARG A 16 2.09 14.65 -0.70
CA ARG A 16 0.68 14.68 -0.22
C ARG A 16 0.09 16.09 0.00
N PHE A 17 0.92 17.10 0.24
CA PHE A 17 0.48 18.47 0.52
C PHE A 17 0.67 19.45 -0.65
N VAL A 18 1.20 18.98 -1.79
CA VAL A 18 1.44 19.81 -2.98
C VAL A 18 0.83 19.15 -4.21
N GLU A 19 1.46 18.09 -4.71
CA GLU A 19 0.99 17.30 -5.85
C GLU A 19 0.92 15.84 -5.45
N HIS A 20 -0.20 15.46 -4.82
CA HIS A 20 -0.34 14.13 -4.27
C HIS A 20 -0.34 13.06 -5.37
N THR A 21 0.70 12.24 -5.35
CA THR A 21 0.91 11.12 -6.26
C THR A 21 0.94 9.81 -5.47
N ARG A 22 0.58 8.72 -6.14
CA ARG A 22 0.49 7.39 -5.52
C ARG A 22 0.99 6.29 -6.44
N SER A 23 1.86 5.45 -5.91
CA SER A 23 2.31 4.22 -6.55
C SER A 23 1.88 3.00 -5.75
N ILE A 24 1.57 1.91 -6.44
CA ILE A 24 1.36 0.61 -5.83
C ILE A 24 2.44 -0.35 -6.31
N PHE A 25 3.03 -1.11 -5.38
CA PHE A 25 4.05 -2.11 -5.66
C PHE A 25 3.63 -3.48 -5.14
N ASP A 26 4.22 -4.54 -5.70
CA ASP A 26 4.22 -5.85 -5.08
C ASP A 26 5.21 -5.94 -3.90
N GLU A 27 5.28 -7.10 -3.24
CA GLU A 27 6.19 -7.34 -2.10
C GLU A 27 7.68 -7.26 -2.47
N ASN A 28 8.00 -7.38 -3.77
CA ASN A 28 9.36 -7.31 -4.28
C ASN A 28 9.78 -5.90 -4.70
N TRP A 29 8.91 -4.90 -4.52
CA TRP A 29 9.10 -3.51 -4.96
C TRP A 29 9.01 -3.33 -6.49
N ASN A 30 8.32 -4.22 -7.20
CA ASN A 30 7.97 -4.00 -8.60
C ASN A 30 6.72 -3.13 -8.69
N VAL A 31 6.76 -2.12 -9.57
CA VAL A 31 5.60 -1.25 -9.82
C VAL A 31 4.46 -2.07 -10.42
N MET A 32 3.30 -2.00 -9.79
CA MET A 32 2.10 -2.66 -10.30
C MET A 32 1.46 -1.79 -11.38
N PRO A 33 0.87 -2.39 -12.43
CA PRO A 33 0.21 -1.65 -13.51
C PRO A 33 -1.19 -1.16 -13.08
N ILE A 34 -1.27 -0.46 -11.94
CA ILE A 34 -2.51 -0.07 -11.27
C ILE A 34 -2.37 1.37 -10.76
N LYS A 35 -3.42 2.16 -10.97
CA LYS A 35 -3.59 3.47 -10.33
C LYS A 35 -4.70 3.36 -9.30
N TYR A 36 -4.50 3.96 -8.14
CA TYR A 36 -5.49 4.03 -7.07
C TYR A 36 -5.71 5.48 -6.68
N LEU A 37 -6.84 6.06 -7.13
CA LEU A 37 -7.24 7.48 -7.02
C LEU A 37 -6.31 8.55 -7.61
N TYR A 38 -5.00 8.45 -7.37
CA TYR A 38 -4.01 9.45 -7.74
C TYR A 38 -3.15 8.99 -8.91
N GLN A 39 -2.51 9.94 -9.58
CA GLN A 39 -1.52 9.65 -10.61
C GLN A 39 -0.24 9.09 -9.98
N PRO A 40 0.49 8.19 -10.66
CA PRO A 40 1.83 7.82 -10.24
C PRO A 40 2.77 9.03 -10.39
N PRO A 41 3.79 9.15 -9.53
CA PRO A 41 4.82 10.17 -9.67
C PRO A 41 5.66 9.94 -10.94
N ASN A 42 6.25 11.01 -11.45
CA ASN A 42 7.21 10.93 -12.57
C ASN A 42 8.50 10.19 -12.18
N ILE A 43 8.85 10.24 -10.89
CA ILE A 43 10.03 9.57 -10.33
C ILE A 43 9.54 8.49 -9.36
N ILE A 44 9.96 7.25 -9.60
CA ILE A 44 9.61 6.13 -8.73
C ILE A 44 10.32 6.30 -7.38
N PRO A 45 9.60 6.22 -6.24
CA PRO A 45 10.19 6.27 -4.92
C PRO A 45 11.23 5.17 -4.68
N ASN A 46 12.31 5.51 -3.99
CA ASN A 46 13.32 4.54 -3.59
C ASN A 46 12.74 3.47 -2.66
N LYS A 47 13.22 2.23 -2.84
CA LYS A 47 12.91 1.12 -1.94
C LYS A 47 13.42 1.44 -0.52
N PRO A 48 12.59 1.29 0.52
CA PRO A 48 13.04 1.45 1.89
C PRO A 48 14.03 0.34 2.25
N GLU A 49 15.08 0.72 2.97
CA GLU A 49 16.18 -0.17 3.37
C GLU A 49 15.69 -1.44 4.08
N HIS A 50 14.68 -1.31 4.94
CA HIS A 50 14.14 -2.39 5.76
C HIS A 50 12.77 -2.89 5.28
N LEU A 51 12.53 -2.93 3.96
CA LEU A 51 11.24 -3.36 3.41
C LEU A 51 10.75 -4.71 3.97
N ASN A 52 11.64 -5.70 4.07
CA ASN A 52 11.27 -7.03 4.54
C ASN A 52 10.72 -7.00 5.97
N ILE A 53 11.32 -6.17 6.84
CA ILE A 53 10.87 -5.99 8.22
C ILE A 53 9.51 -5.27 8.22
N MET A 54 9.32 -4.26 7.36
CA MET A 54 8.02 -3.57 7.22
C MET A 54 6.91 -4.54 6.78
N LEU A 55 7.19 -5.42 5.81
CA LEU A 55 6.24 -6.46 5.35
C LEU A 55 5.92 -7.47 6.46
N GLU A 56 6.90 -7.84 7.27
CA GLU A 56 6.69 -8.72 8.42
C GLU A 56 5.84 -8.07 9.51
N ILE A 57 6.13 -6.82 9.87
CA ILE A 57 5.32 -6.04 10.83
C ILE A 57 3.87 -5.96 10.34
N ALA A 58 3.67 -5.61 9.06
CA ALA A 58 2.33 -5.55 8.48
C ALA A 58 1.62 -6.91 8.57
N ARG A 59 2.33 -8.02 8.31
CA ARG A 59 1.79 -9.39 8.45
C ARG A 59 1.40 -9.72 9.89
N MET A 60 2.18 -9.32 10.88
CA MET A 60 1.91 -9.59 12.30
C MET A 60 0.69 -8.84 12.83
N LEU A 61 0.36 -7.70 12.23
CA LEU A 61 -0.75 -6.84 12.66
C LEU A 61 -2.09 -7.19 12.00
N ILE A 62 -2.12 -8.19 11.10
CA ILE A 62 -3.35 -8.60 10.40
C ILE A 62 -4.36 -9.16 11.40
N MET A 63 -5.52 -8.51 11.49
CA MET A 63 -6.64 -8.90 12.37
C MET A 63 -7.97 -9.06 11.62
N SER A 64 -7.95 -8.92 10.29
CA SER A 64 -9.09 -8.99 9.39
C SER A 64 -8.62 -9.57 8.05
N PRO A 65 -9.49 -10.20 7.24
CA PRO A 65 -9.22 -10.57 5.86
C PRO A 65 -8.52 -9.49 5.03
N TYR A 66 -8.86 -8.23 5.33
CA TYR A 66 -8.21 -7.05 4.77
C TYR A 66 -7.85 -6.04 5.85
N LEU A 67 -6.63 -5.50 5.75
CA LEU A 67 -6.16 -4.39 6.57
C LEU A 67 -5.07 -3.60 5.84
N ARG A 68 -5.15 -2.27 5.82
CA ARG A 68 -4.03 -1.41 5.45
C ARG A 68 -3.25 -1.02 6.71
N VAL A 69 -1.95 -1.23 6.70
CA VAL A 69 -1.03 -0.84 7.77
C VAL A 69 -0.13 0.28 7.24
N ASP A 70 -0.20 1.46 7.85
CA ASP A 70 0.67 2.58 7.50
C ASP A 70 1.98 2.44 8.28
N LEU A 71 3.10 2.45 7.55
CA LEU A 71 4.44 2.28 8.10
C LEU A 71 5.36 3.36 7.56
N TYR A 72 6.14 3.96 8.45
CA TYR A 72 7.14 4.95 8.12
C TYR A 72 8.54 4.40 8.39
N SER A 73 9.47 4.62 7.46
CA SER A 73 10.89 4.34 7.65
C SER A 73 11.64 5.66 7.83
N ILE A 74 12.00 5.99 9.08
CA ILE A 74 12.60 7.27 9.45
C ILE A 74 13.92 6.99 10.15
N GLN A 75 15.04 7.34 9.51
CA GLN A 75 16.39 7.19 10.09
C GLN A 75 16.64 5.77 10.63
N GLY A 76 16.32 4.74 9.84
CA GLY A 76 16.47 3.33 10.23
C GLY A 76 15.42 2.79 11.22
N ARG A 77 14.52 3.65 11.72
CA ARG A 77 13.40 3.23 12.59
C ARG A 77 12.14 3.00 11.77
N ILE A 78 11.42 1.92 12.08
CA ILE A 78 10.09 1.65 11.52
C ILE A 78 9.04 2.07 12.55
N VAL A 79 8.10 2.93 12.13
CA VAL A 79 7.00 3.42 12.97
C VAL A 79 5.66 3.01 12.35
N VAL A 80 4.79 2.40 13.16
CA VAL A 80 3.39 2.13 12.79
C VAL A 80 2.58 3.40 12.97
N GLY A 81 1.90 3.85 11.91
CA GLY A 81 1.06 5.05 11.94
C GLY A 81 -0.40 4.75 12.22
N GLU A 82 -1.06 4.08 11.28
CA GLU A 82 -2.50 3.81 11.28
C GLU A 82 -2.79 2.37 10.84
N LEU A 83 -3.85 1.80 11.40
CA LEU A 83 -4.48 0.57 10.93
C LEU A 83 -5.84 0.93 10.32
N THR A 84 -5.95 0.79 8.99
CA THR A 84 -7.13 1.24 8.24
C THR A 84 -7.87 0.04 7.64
N PHE A 85 -9.12 -0.16 8.06
CA PHE A 85 -9.99 -1.23 7.56
C PHE A 85 -10.69 -0.86 6.25
N THR A 86 -10.95 0.43 6.04
CA THR A 86 -11.71 0.95 4.90
C THR A 86 -11.03 2.21 4.36
N PRO A 87 -9.87 2.10 3.68
CA PRO A 87 -9.19 3.26 3.13
C PRO A 87 -10.09 3.97 2.11
N GLU A 88 -9.97 5.29 2.04
CA GLU A 88 -10.78 6.14 1.14
C GLU A 88 -12.28 5.97 1.36
N GLY A 89 -12.70 5.61 2.58
CA GLY A 89 -14.10 5.33 2.91
C GLY A 89 -14.69 4.14 2.15
N GLY A 90 -13.85 3.26 1.59
CA GLY A 90 -14.29 2.16 0.73
C GLY A 90 -14.72 2.59 -0.68
N THR A 91 -14.41 3.84 -1.09
CA THR A 91 -14.84 4.41 -2.38
C THR A 91 -13.68 4.69 -3.35
N GLY A 92 -12.46 4.32 -2.97
CA GLY A 92 -11.27 4.54 -3.77
C GLY A 92 -11.34 3.78 -5.10
N ARG A 93 -11.10 4.49 -6.22
CA ARG A 93 -11.21 3.91 -7.56
C ARG A 93 -9.88 3.37 -8.06
N PHE A 94 -9.93 2.17 -8.63
CA PHE A 94 -8.79 1.56 -9.33
C PHE A 94 -8.89 1.77 -10.85
N THR A 95 -7.74 2.02 -11.48
CA THR A 95 -7.60 2.06 -12.94
C THR A 95 -6.42 1.16 -13.36
N PRO A 96 -6.62 0.16 -14.23
CA PRO A 96 -7.90 -0.23 -14.84
C PRO A 96 -8.86 -0.86 -13.82
N GLN A 97 -10.18 -0.80 -14.12
CA GLN A 97 -11.24 -1.24 -13.20
C GLN A 97 -11.17 -2.73 -12.81
N GLU A 98 -10.52 -3.57 -13.62
CA GLU A 98 -10.32 -4.99 -13.30
C GLU A 98 -9.59 -5.24 -11.97
N TRP A 99 -8.79 -4.27 -11.49
CA TRP A 99 -8.08 -4.39 -10.22
C TRP A 99 -8.99 -4.34 -9.01
N ASP A 100 -10.14 -3.67 -9.11
CA ASP A 100 -11.15 -3.67 -8.06
C ASP A 100 -11.61 -5.11 -7.76
N LYS A 101 -11.96 -5.84 -8.83
CA LYS A 101 -12.33 -7.26 -8.73
C LYS A 101 -11.16 -8.14 -8.28
N LYS A 102 -9.98 -7.99 -8.87
CA LYS A 102 -8.79 -8.82 -8.52
C LYS A 102 -8.43 -8.71 -7.04
N LEU A 103 -8.45 -7.50 -6.48
CA LEU A 103 -8.18 -7.27 -5.06
C LEU A 103 -9.34 -7.74 -4.18
N GLY A 104 -10.59 -7.52 -4.59
CA GLY A 104 -11.77 -8.03 -3.90
C GLY A 104 -11.79 -9.56 -3.76
N GLU A 105 -11.32 -10.30 -4.77
CA GLU A 105 -11.23 -11.76 -4.72
C GLU A 105 -10.20 -12.28 -3.69
N LEU A 106 -9.25 -11.43 -3.27
CA LEU A 106 -8.30 -11.74 -2.20
C LEU A 106 -8.85 -11.48 -0.80
N TRP A 107 -9.94 -10.70 -0.68
CA TRP A 107 -10.59 -10.37 0.58
C TRP A 107 -11.50 -11.52 1.02
N LYS A 108 -10.92 -12.53 1.68
CA LYS A 108 -11.59 -13.75 2.17
C LYS A 108 -11.40 -13.98 3.67
#